data_AF-A0A934NKL0-F1
#
_entry.id   AF-A0A934NKL0-F1
#
_cell.length_a   1.000
_cell.length_b   1.000
_cell.length_c   1.000
_cell.angle_alpha   90.00
_cell.angle_beta   90.00
_cell.angle_gamma   90.00
#
_symmetry.space_group_name_H-M   'P 1'
#
loop_
_entity.id
_entity.type
_entity.pdbx_description
1 polymer ?
#
loop_
_entity_poly.entity_id
_entity_poly.type
_entity_poly.pdbx_seq_one_letter_code
_entity_poly.pdbx_strand_id
1 'polypeptide(L)'
;MIHYIVYTIVSLGCSFLVYRLFLKNQKTFQFNRFFLLTSLVLSLLAPIMEVELFNTIPSLPEINFQSDDSAIISEDLLTGRTVETVEKADNSFNNLLVSSYFIVLLVLLVRYGLNFFRIIKLTKNSNKTIGGLKLVGIAEQQNASSFFNYVFIDPKQLADEAYAKNVLQHEMIHSKQWHTFDILIIELLNCVFWFNPFVWLYRRQIRENHEFIADDQVIQSGVDITTYSNTIIYSGNNYGPMPFTSGFNFNHIKTRLIMLHQSKSSVLKRTVKSLIALTLFAAIFTLSSFKDSKPQLVVVVDAGHGGTDSGNLIEKDVVLQISNRLAAYSDQKIKIIETRTNDESLNLSERVRFINQVNPDLVISLHSNAHQDSNISGVEGFYYDKSNYQESSYTYSKILVENQLNQFSNRGKINVAGFYILKNVECPAVLLELGFITNDKDKAILTSNNHQESIAKSLYESLLKIRALKTN
;
A
#
# COMPACT_ATOMS: atom_id res chain seq x y z
N MET A 1 -5.23 4.22 -2.64
CA MET A 1 -4.62 4.65 -3.93
C MET A 1 -3.54 5.72 -3.76
N ILE A 2 -3.81 6.83 -3.07
CA ILE A 2 -2.84 7.93 -2.87
C ILE A 2 -1.56 7.45 -2.16
N HIS A 3 -1.70 6.69 -1.07
CA HIS A 3 -0.55 6.08 -0.38
C HIS A 3 0.34 5.27 -1.33
N TYR A 4 -0.25 4.38 -2.13
CA TYR A 4 0.49 3.60 -3.14
C TYR A 4 1.28 4.50 -4.13
N ILE A 5 0.66 5.57 -4.63
CA ILE A 5 1.32 6.54 -5.53
C ILE A 5 2.52 7.19 -4.84
N VAL A 6 2.35 7.67 -3.61
CA VAL A 6 3.43 8.32 -2.86
C VAL A 6 4.57 7.33 -2.59
N TYR A 7 4.26 6.14 -2.08
CA TYR A 7 5.27 5.12 -1.78
C TYR A 7 6.04 4.69 -3.04
N THR A 8 5.36 4.47 -4.17
CA THR A 8 6.05 4.09 -5.43
C THR A 8 6.95 5.22 -5.96
N ILE A 9 6.54 6.49 -5.88
CA ILE A 9 7.37 7.63 -6.29
C ILE A 9 8.62 7.74 -5.40
N VAL A 10 8.46 7.67 -4.08
CA VAL A 10 9.56 7.79 -3.12
C VAL A 10 10.52 6.60 -3.27
N SER A 11 10.00 5.37 -3.28
CA SER A 11 10.82 4.15 -3.39
C SER A 11 11.63 4.12 -4.69
N LEU A 12 11.01 4.47 -5.83
CA LEU A 12 11.71 4.56 -7.11
C LEU A 12 12.73 5.71 -7.11
N GLY A 13 12.38 6.86 -6.55
CA GLY A 13 13.28 8.02 -6.47
C GLY A 13 14.54 7.73 -5.68
N CYS A 14 14.39 7.13 -4.49
CA CYS A 14 15.51 6.72 -3.65
C CYS A 14 16.36 5.64 -4.34
N SER A 15 15.74 4.61 -4.92
CA SER A 15 16.46 3.54 -5.63
C SER A 15 17.21 4.07 -6.86
N PHE A 16 16.61 5.00 -7.60
CA PHE A 16 17.26 5.68 -8.71
C PHE A 16 18.47 6.51 -8.26
N LEU A 17 18.37 7.18 -7.11
CA LEU A 17 19.46 7.94 -6.53
C LEU A 17 20.64 7.03 -6.15
N VAL A 18 20.36 5.86 -5.55
CA VAL A 18 21.38 4.83 -5.27
C VAL A 18 22.11 4.43 -6.54
N TYR A 19 21.38 4.11 -7.62
CA TYR A 19 22.01 3.83 -8.92
C TYR A 19 22.89 4.99 -9.40
N ARG A 20 22.37 6.23 -9.34
CA ARG A 20 23.05 7.42 -9.86
C ARG A 20 24.35 7.72 -9.11
N LEU A 21 24.39 7.53 -7.79
CA LEU A 21 25.54 7.83 -6.95
C LEU A 21 26.61 6.72 -7.02
N PHE A 22 26.19 5.46 -6.99
CA PHE A 22 27.12 4.34 -6.80
C PHE A 22 27.45 3.61 -8.11
N LEU A 23 26.49 3.47 -9.04
CA LEU A 23 26.60 2.54 -10.16
C LEU A 23 26.74 3.21 -11.53
N LYS A 24 26.12 4.37 -11.76
CA LYS A 24 26.07 5.03 -13.07
C LYS A 24 27.43 5.17 -13.76
N ASN A 25 28.46 5.55 -12.99
CA ASN A 25 29.82 5.79 -13.51
C ASN A 25 30.74 4.56 -13.39
N GLN A 26 30.19 3.37 -13.14
CA GLN A 26 30.95 2.13 -13.01
C GLN A 26 30.83 1.28 -14.27
N LYS A 27 31.96 0.75 -14.77
CA LYS A 27 32.02 -0.24 -15.87
C LYS A 27 31.61 -1.64 -15.39
N THR A 28 30.46 -1.73 -14.74
CA THR A 28 29.77 -2.94 -14.28
C THR A 28 28.45 -3.08 -15.02
N PHE A 29 28.45 -2.85 -16.33
CA PHE A 29 27.23 -2.61 -17.11
C PHE A 29 26.18 -3.73 -17.00
N GLN A 30 26.61 -4.99 -16.91
CA GLN A 30 25.68 -6.11 -16.68
C GLN A 30 25.01 -6.05 -15.30
N PHE A 31 25.78 -5.74 -14.24
CA PHE A 31 25.22 -5.55 -12.90
C PHE A 31 24.34 -4.29 -12.84
N ASN A 32 24.73 -3.21 -13.53
CA ASN A 32 23.94 -1.99 -13.62
C ASN A 32 22.59 -2.25 -14.30
N ARG A 33 22.56 -3.05 -15.38
CA ARG A 33 21.32 -3.52 -16.04
C ARG A 33 20.46 -4.28 -15.05
N PHE A 34 21.04 -5.28 -14.37
CA PHE A 34 20.34 -6.07 -13.36
C PHE A 34 19.74 -5.18 -12.26
N PHE A 35 20.54 -4.28 -11.68
CA PHE A 35 20.08 -3.37 -10.63
C PHE A 35 18.95 -2.47 -11.13
N LEU A 36 19.08 -1.87 -12.31
CA LEU A 36 18.06 -0.97 -12.87
C LEU A 36 16.73 -1.69 -13.10
N LEU A 37 16.75 -2.89 -13.68
CA LEU A 37 15.52 -3.66 -13.94
C LEU A 37 14.89 -4.17 -12.63
N THR A 38 15.70 -4.77 -11.76
CA THR A 38 15.23 -5.35 -10.50
C THR A 38 14.70 -4.29 -9.55
N SER A 39 15.43 -3.18 -9.35
CA SER A 39 14.98 -2.11 -8.47
C SER A 39 13.72 -1.42 -9.00
N LEU A 40 13.57 -1.25 -10.31
CA LEU A 40 12.35 -0.72 -10.91
C LEU A 40 11.13 -1.60 -10.58
N VAL A 41 11.22 -2.90 -10.88
CA VAL A 41 10.08 -3.81 -10.68
C VAL A 41 9.77 -3.95 -9.18
N LEU A 42 10.79 -4.18 -8.36
CA LEU A 42 10.58 -4.37 -6.92
C LEU A 42 10.10 -3.10 -6.21
N SER A 43 10.57 -1.90 -6.56
CA SER A 43 10.03 -0.66 -5.97
C SER A 43 8.56 -0.39 -6.36
N LEU A 44 8.13 -0.87 -7.54
CA LEU A 44 6.72 -0.79 -7.95
C LEU A 44 5.84 -1.81 -7.22
N LEU A 45 6.41 -2.97 -6.86
CA LEU A 45 5.72 -4.04 -6.14
C LEU A 45 5.78 -3.88 -4.61
N ALA A 46 6.76 -3.16 -4.07
CA ALA A 46 7.01 -3.05 -2.63
C ALA A 46 5.77 -2.66 -1.82
N PRO A 47 4.95 -1.66 -2.20
CA PRO A 47 3.79 -1.29 -1.40
C PRO A 47 2.65 -2.32 -1.41
N ILE A 48 2.74 -3.35 -2.25
CA ILE A 48 1.79 -4.47 -2.34
C ILE A 48 2.36 -5.71 -1.63
N MET A 49 3.69 -5.82 -1.56
CA MET A 49 4.36 -6.93 -0.90
C MET A 49 4.41 -6.68 0.61
N GLU A 50 3.54 -7.34 1.37
CA GLU A 50 3.59 -7.26 2.83
C GLU A 50 4.77 -8.06 3.37
N VAL A 51 5.77 -7.39 3.97
CA VAL A 51 6.90 -8.04 4.63
C VAL A 51 6.75 -7.92 6.14
N GLU A 52 6.40 -9.02 6.80
CA GLU A 52 6.27 -9.11 8.26
C GLU A 52 7.63 -9.33 8.94
N LEU A 53 8.57 -8.39 8.82
CA LEU A 53 9.94 -8.60 9.32
C LEU A 53 10.08 -8.48 10.86
N PHE A 54 9.15 -7.79 11.54
CA PHE A 54 9.27 -7.46 12.98
C PHE A 54 7.96 -7.54 13.77
N ASN A 55 7.08 -8.49 13.46
CA ASN A 55 5.86 -8.72 14.26
C ASN A 55 6.13 -9.23 15.70
N THR A 56 7.39 -9.28 16.14
CA THR A 56 7.84 -9.81 17.44
C THR A 56 8.47 -8.78 18.37
N ILE A 57 8.49 -7.49 18.05
CA ILE A 57 8.96 -6.47 19.00
C ILE A 57 7.81 -6.18 19.99
N PRO A 58 7.95 -6.51 21.29
CA PRO A 58 6.96 -6.13 22.29
C PRO A 58 6.87 -4.60 22.31
N SER A 59 5.65 -4.06 22.22
CA SER A 59 5.41 -2.64 22.48
C SER A 59 5.96 -2.31 23.88
N LEU A 60 6.81 -1.28 23.97
CA LEU A 60 7.31 -0.78 25.25
C LEU A 60 6.12 -0.42 26.16
N PRO A 61 6.20 -0.66 27.48
CA PRO A 61 5.18 -0.22 28.41
C PRO A 61 5.05 1.31 28.35
N GLU A 62 3.84 1.80 28.14
CA GLU A 62 3.54 3.23 28.16
C GLU A 62 3.91 3.84 29.53
N ILE A 63 4.61 4.96 29.49
CA ILE A 63 4.91 5.79 30.65
C ILE A 63 3.62 6.53 31.02
N ASN A 64 3.04 6.23 32.18
CA ASN A 64 1.94 6.99 32.77
C ASN A 64 2.42 8.42 33.06
N PHE A 65 1.94 9.40 32.28
CA PHE A 65 2.01 10.80 32.67
C PHE A 65 0.83 11.10 33.60
N GLN A 66 1.15 11.28 34.87
CA GLN A 66 0.22 11.81 35.87
C GLN A 66 0.15 13.33 35.65
N SER A 67 -0.90 13.81 35.01
CA SER A 67 -1.19 15.24 34.94
C SER A 67 -2.24 15.59 36.00
N ASP A 68 -1.76 16.10 37.13
CA ASP A 68 -2.50 17.12 37.87
C ASP A 68 -2.56 18.35 36.98
N ASP A 69 -3.75 18.77 36.58
CA ASP A 69 -4.16 20.18 36.73
C ASP A 69 -5.64 20.36 36.42
N SER A 70 -6.28 21.07 37.34
CA SER A 70 -7.64 21.55 37.32
C SER A 70 -7.90 22.51 36.16
N ALA A 71 -8.92 22.23 35.34
CA ALA A 71 -9.56 23.23 34.49
C ALA A 71 -11.06 23.24 34.76
N ILE A 72 -11.51 24.32 35.41
CA ILE A 72 -12.92 24.70 35.53
C ILE A 72 -13.38 25.07 34.12
N ILE A 73 -14.34 24.32 33.55
CA ILE A 73 -15.05 24.72 32.33
C ILE A 73 -16.42 25.24 32.74
N SER A 74 -16.60 26.54 32.50
CA SER A 74 -17.81 27.30 32.73
C SER A 74 -18.96 26.83 31.84
N GLU A 75 -20.13 26.65 32.44
CA GLU A 75 -21.37 26.15 31.87
C GLU A 75 -22.20 27.26 31.20
N ASP A 76 -21.60 28.04 30.28
CA ASP A 76 -22.36 29.10 29.60
C ASP A 76 -21.90 29.31 28.15
N LEU A 77 -22.49 28.53 27.23
CA LEU A 77 -22.77 28.97 25.86
C LEU A 77 -23.69 27.96 25.13
N LEU A 78 -24.98 27.94 25.47
CA LEU A 78 -26.00 27.23 24.69
C LEU A 78 -27.14 28.17 24.32
N THR A 79 -26.87 29.08 23.38
CA THR A 79 -27.92 29.71 22.56
C THR A 79 -27.47 29.81 21.10
N GLY A 80 -28.18 29.08 20.23
CA GLY A 80 -28.19 29.32 18.78
C GLY A 80 -27.11 28.62 17.96
N ARG A 81 -27.28 27.32 17.67
CA ARG A 81 -26.79 26.75 16.41
C ARG A 81 -27.90 25.95 15.72
N THR A 82 -28.29 26.45 14.56
CA THR A 82 -29.06 25.69 13.56
C THR A 82 -28.25 24.47 13.14
N VAL A 83 -28.91 23.32 13.06
CA VAL A 83 -28.33 22.08 12.54
C VAL A 83 -28.04 22.29 11.05
N GLU A 84 -26.79 22.54 10.70
CA GLU A 84 -26.31 22.32 9.35
C GLU A 84 -26.30 20.81 9.11
N THR A 85 -27.12 20.37 8.17
CA THR A 85 -27.02 19.01 7.62
C THR A 85 -25.63 18.84 7.05
N VAL A 86 -24.84 17.93 7.62
CA VAL A 86 -23.54 17.54 7.08
C VAL A 86 -23.79 16.98 5.68
N GLU A 87 -23.47 17.77 4.65
CA GLU A 87 -23.47 17.29 3.27
C GLU A 87 -22.52 16.10 3.19
N LYS A 88 -23.02 14.97 2.70
CA LYS A 88 -22.18 13.84 2.29
C LYS A 88 -21.07 14.39 1.39
N ALA A 89 -19.81 14.23 1.80
CA ALA A 89 -18.67 14.67 1.03
C ALA A 89 -18.82 14.19 -0.43
N ASP A 90 -18.88 15.16 -1.36
CA ASP A 90 -19.09 14.88 -2.77
C ASP A 90 -17.89 14.13 -3.35
N ASN A 91 -18.05 12.82 -3.51
CA ASN A 91 -17.04 11.93 -4.09
C ASN A 91 -16.88 12.10 -5.61
N SER A 92 -17.61 13.03 -6.24
CA SER A 92 -17.54 13.32 -7.68
C SER A 92 -16.11 13.61 -8.15
N PHE A 93 -15.34 14.38 -7.37
CA PHE A 93 -13.95 14.70 -7.74
C PHE A 93 -13.03 13.48 -7.76
N ASN A 94 -13.15 12.57 -6.79
CA ASN A 94 -12.38 11.33 -6.76
C ASN A 94 -12.71 10.42 -7.94
N ASN A 95 -14.00 10.31 -8.28
CA ASN A 95 -14.45 9.51 -9.42
C ASN A 95 -13.94 10.10 -10.76
N LEU A 96 -13.91 11.43 -10.88
CA LEU A 96 -13.35 12.10 -12.05
C LEU A 96 -11.85 11.84 -12.19
N LEU A 97 -11.09 11.93 -11.09
CA LEU A 97 -9.65 11.63 -11.09
C LEU A 97 -9.35 10.18 -11.52
N VAL A 98 -10.04 9.20 -10.92
CA VAL A 98 -9.88 7.78 -11.29
C VAL A 98 -10.23 7.55 -12.75
N SER A 99 -11.34 8.13 -13.23
CA SER A 99 -11.75 8.01 -14.63
C SER A 99 -10.71 8.60 -15.59
N SER A 100 -10.17 9.78 -15.29
CA SER A 100 -9.13 10.42 -16.09
C SER A 100 -7.85 9.59 -16.18
N TYR A 101 -7.45 8.92 -15.10
CA TYR A 101 -6.30 8.02 -15.10
C TYR A 101 -6.48 6.87 -16.10
N PHE A 102 -7.65 6.20 -16.08
CA PHE A 102 -7.94 5.09 -16.99
C PHE A 102 -8.06 5.53 -18.46
N ILE A 103 -8.59 6.73 -18.72
CA ILE A 103 -8.64 7.29 -20.08
C ILE A 103 -7.22 7.50 -20.62
N VAL A 104 -6.34 8.15 -19.86
CA VAL A 104 -4.95 8.38 -20.28
C VAL A 104 -4.23 7.05 -20.47
N LEU A 105 -4.40 6.11 -19.54
CA LEU A 105 -3.83 4.76 -19.65
C LEU A 105 -4.26 4.06 -20.94
N LEU A 106 -5.56 4.07 -21.27
CA LEU A 106 -6.10 3.44 -22.47
C LEU A 106 -5.48 4.04 -23.73
N VAL A 107 -5.40 5.37 -23.83
CA VAL A 107 -4.80 6.07 -24.98
C VAL A 107 -3.32 5.68 -25.15
N LEU A 108 -2.57 5.61 -24.05
CA LEU A 108 -1.16 5.22 -24.08
C LEU A 108 -0.97 3.74 -24.47
N LEU A 109 -1.82 2.84 -23.98
CA LEU A 109 -1.78 1.42 -24.34
C LEU A 109 -2.16 1.18 -25.80
N VAL A 110 -3.17 1.89 -26.33
CA VAL A 110 -3.52 1.82 -27.76
C VAL A 110 -2.34 2.31 -28.61
N ARG A 111 -1.74 3.46 -28.26
CA ARG A 111 -0.54 3.97 -28.95
C ARG A 111 0.62 2.96 -28.89
N TYR A 112 0.84 2.33 -27.74
CA TYR A 112 1.86 1.29 -27.57
C TYR A 112 1.59 0.09 -28.49
N GLY A 113 0.37 -0.43 -28.49
CA GLY A 113 -0.04 -1.56 -29.33
C GLY A 113 0.07 -1.28 -30.83
N LEU A 114 -0.34 -0.09 -31.28
CA LEU A 114 -0.20 0.33 -32.68
C LEU A 114 1.26 0.43 -33.10
N ASN A 115 2.13 0.99 -32.25
CA ASN A 115 3.57 1.07 -32.53
C ASN A 115 4.21 -0.33 -32.57
N PHE A 116 3.84 -1.21 -31.65
CA PHE A 116 4.30 -2.59 -31.64
C PHE A 116 3.88 -3.31 -32.94
N PHE A 117 2.60 -3.21 -33.33
CA PHE A 117 2.11 -3.78 -34.58
C PHE A 117 2.83 -3.22 -35.81
N ARG A 118 3.13 -1.92 -35.83
CA ARG A 118 3.91 -1.28 -36.91
C ARG A 118 5.29 -1.90 -37.05
N ILE A 119 5.99 -2.13 -35.95
CA ILE A 119 7.31 -2.79 -35.96
C ILE A 119 7.18 -4.23 -36.46
N ILE A 120 6.20 -5.00 -35.97
CA ILE A 120 5.94 -6.38 -36.44
C ILE A 120 5.58 -6.42 -37.94
N LYS A 121 4.92 -5.40 -38.47
CA LYS A 121 4.66 -5.30 -39.91
C LYS A 121 5.95 -5.09 -40.70
N LEU A 122 6.88 -4.27 -40.20
CA LEU A 122 8.17 -4.03 -40.85
C LEU A 122 9.05 -5.28 -40.88
N THR A 123 9.00 -6.13 -39.85
CA THR A 123 9.80 -7.37 -39.82
C THR A 123 9.43 -8.38 -40.91
N LYS A 124 8.23 -8.29 -41.48
CA LYS A 124 7.80 -9.13 -42.62
C LYS A 124 8.53 -8.84 -43.92
N ASN A 125 9.19 -7.68 -44.04
CA ASN A 125 9.94 -7.26 -45.23
C ASN A 125 11.43 -7.65 -45.17
N SER A 126 11.82 -8.57 -44.28
CA SER A 126 13.22 -8.99 -44.18
C SER A 126 13.63 -9.84 -45.38
N ASN A 127 14.65 -9.41 -46.11
CA ASN A 127 15.05 -10.04 -47.37
C ASN A 127 16.46 -10.66 -47.34
N LYS A 128 17.23 -10.41 -46.27
CA LYS A 128 18.62 -10.88 -46.14
C LYS A 128 18.92 -11.28 -44.71
N THR A 129 19.72 -12.33 -44.54
CA THR A 129 20.18 -12.80 -43.21
C THR A 129 21.70 -12.77 -43.16
N ILE A 130 22.28 -12.13 -42.14
CA ILE A 130 23.74 -12.07 -41.91
C ILE A 130 24.03 -12.46 -40.46
N GLY A 131 24.81 -13.51 -40.24
CA GLY A 131 25.22 -13.95 -38.89
C GLY A 131 24.06 -14.35 -37.97
N GLY A 132 22.88 -14.66 -38.51
CA GLY A 132 21.65 -14.92 -37.73
C GLY A 132 20.74 -13.70 -37.54
N LEU A 133 21.18 -12.51 -37.94
CA LEU A 133 20.34 -11.30 -37.97
C LEU A 133 19.58 -11.20 -39.29
N LYS A 134 18.29 -10.87 -39.21
CA LYS A 134 17.43 -10.61 -40.35
C LYS A 134 17.44 -9.11 -40.65
N LEU A 135 17.97 -8.73 -41.81
CA LEU A 135 18.08 -7.34 -42.22
C LEU A 135 16.79 -6.87 -42.91
N VAL A 136 16.30 -5.72 -42.46
CA VAL A 136 15.17 -5.01 -43.03
C VAL A 136 15.68 -3.66 -43.54
N GLY A 137 15.75 -3.51 -44.86
CA GLY A 137 16.22 -2.28 -45.49
C GLY A 137 15.18 -1.17 -45.38
N ILE A 138 15.52 -0.06 -44.72
CA ILE A 138 14.68 1.14 -44.63
C ILE A 138 15.48 2.32 -45.17
N ALA A 139 15.07 2.83 -46.34
CA ALA A 139 15.71 4.00 -46.94
C ALA A 139 15.62 5.21 -46.00
N GLU A 140 16.69 6.00 -45.94
CA GLU A 140 16.78 7.23 -45.13
C GLU A 140 16.70 7.01 -43.61
N GLN A 141 16.86 5.77 -43.15
CA GLN A 141 16.99 5.49 -41.74
C GLN A 141 18.33 6.03 -41.20
N GLN A 142 18.26 6.93 -40.22
CA GLN A 142 19.44 7.62 -39.67
C GLN A 142 20.42 6.65 -39.00
N ASN A 143 19.93 5.90 -38.00
CA ASN A 143 20.71 4.95 -37.22
C ASN A 143 20.17 3.55 -37.41
N ALA A 144 21.08 2.58 -37.49
CA ALA A 144 20.69 1.19 -37.35
C ALA A 144 19.98 0.99 -36.00
N SER A 145 19.02 0.06 -35.98
CA SER A 145 18.29 -0.28 -34.77
C SER A 145 17.87 -1.73 -34.82
N SER A 146 17.87 -2.38 -33.66
CA SER A 146 17.51 -3.81 -33.53
C SER A 146 16.18 -4.03 -32.80
N PHE A 147 15.47 -5.07 -33.24
CA PHE A 147 14.27 -5.59 -32.61
C PHE A 147 14.34 -7.11 -32.62
N PHE A 148 14.65 -7.71 -31.46
CA PHE A 148 15.09 -9.10 -31.34
C PHE A 148 16.22 -9.39 -32.34
N ASN A 149 16.05 -10.35 -33.24
CA ASN A 149 17.03 -10.67 -34.27
C ASN A 149 16.82 -9.91 -35.60
N TYR A 150 15.94 -8.92 -35.64
CA TYR A 150 15.76 -8.04 -36.81
C TYR A 150 16.60 -6.79 -36.66
N VAL A 151 17.28 -6.38 -37.73
CA VAL A 151 18.03 -5.11 -37.79
C VAL A 151 17.47 -4.27 -38.91
N PHE A 152 17.03 -3.06 -38.55
CA PHE A 152 16.57 -2.03 -39.47
C PHE A 152 17.76 -1.14 -39.80
N ILE A 153 18.13 -1.04 -41.08
CA ILE A 153 19.32 -0.29 -41.53
C ILE A 153 19.11 0.26 -42.95
N ASP A 154 19.71 1.41 -43.25
CA ASP A 154 19.73 1.96 -44.60
C ASP A 154 20.60 1.08 -45.52
N PRO A 155 20.08 0.58 -46.66
CA PRO A 155 20.88 -0.16 -47.63
C PRO A 155 22.18 0.53 -48.08
N LYS A 156 22.24 1.87 -48.08
CA LYS A 156 23.47 2.63 -48.40
C LYS A 156 24.56 2.44 -47.35
N GLN A 157 24.18 2.32 -46.08
CA GLN A 157 25.11 2.07 -44.98
C GLN A 157 25.71 0.66 -45.04
N LEU A 158 25.05 -0.28 -45.72
CA LEU A 158 25.58 -1.63 -45.96
C LEU A 158 26.66 -1.68 -47.06
N ALA A 159 26.84 -0.61 -47.84
CA ALA A 159 27.84 -0.57 -48.91
C ALA A 159 29.27 -0.33 -48.41
N ASP A 160 29.43 0.34 -47.26
CA ASP A 160 30.71 0.46 -46.56
C ASP A 160 30.90 -0.77 -45.66
N GLU A 161 31.72 -1.73 -46.10
CA GLU A 161 31.93 -2.99 -45.39
C GLU A 161 32.52 -2.79 -43.98
N ALA A 162 33.43 -1.83 -43.82
CA ALA A 162 34.09 -1.58 -42.54
C ALA A 162 33.10 -0.98 -41.53
N TYR A 163 32.31 0.00 -41.96
CA TYR A 163 31.22 0.58 -41.17
C TYR A 163 30.15 -0.46 -40.86
N ALA A 164 29.66 -1.17 -41.88
CA ALA A 164 28.59 -2.16 -41.74
C ALA A 164 28.98 -3.29 -40.78
N LYS A 165 30.25 -3.75 -40.82
CA LYS A 165 30.75 -4.78 -39.89
C LYS A 165 30.62 -4.33 -38.44
N ASN A 166 31.09 -3.12 -38.11
CA ASN A 166 31.04 -2.59 -36.75
C ASN A 166 29.59 -2.39 -36.27
N VAL A 167 28.74 -1.82 -37.12
CA VAL A 167 27.32 -1.59 -36.80
C VAL A 167 26.56 -2.90 -36.63
N LEU A 168 26.69 -3.85 -37.55
CA LEU A 168 26.01 -5.15 -37.44
C LEU A 168 26.48 -5.93 -36.22
N GLN A 169 27.75 -5.81 -35.84
CA GLN A 169 28.26 -6.41 -34.62
C GLN A 169 27.66 -5.78 -33.36
N HIS A 170 27.48 -4.45 -33.33
CA HIS A 170 26.78 -3.75 -32.27
C HIS A 170 25.33 -4.23 -32.15
N GLU A 171 24.58 -4.23 -33.25
CA GLU A 171 23.18 -4.67 -33.27
C GLU A 171 23.01 -6.14 -32.90
N MET A 172 23.99 -6.99 -33.25
CA MET A 172 24.03 -8.39 -32.81
C MET A 172 24.04 -8.51 -31.29
N ILE A 173 24.75 -7.63 -30.59
CA ILE A 173 24.83 -7.68 -29.12
C ILE A 173 23.48 -7.33 -28.51
N HIS A 174 22.77 -6.34 -29.04
CA HIS A 174 21.39 -6.04 -28.60
C HIS A 174 20.45 -7.24 -28.76
N SER A 175 20.55 -7.94 -29.90
CA SER A 175 19.80 -9.17 -30.13
C SER A 175 20.16 -10.26 -29.12
N LYS A 176 21.46 -10.56 -28.94
CA LYS A 176 21.95 -11.63 -28.05
C LYS A 176 21.65 -11.35 -26.57
N GLN A 177 21.64 -10.09 -26.17
CA GLN A 177 21.35 -9.67 -24.79
C GLN A 177 19.84 -9.48 -24.53
N TRP A 178 18.98 -9.68 -25.54
CA TRP A 178 17.53 -9.51 -25.44
C TRP A 178 17.12 -8.10 -24.99
N HIS A 179 17.88 -7.07 -25.37
CA HIS A 179 17.60 -5.69 -24.96
C HIS A 179 16.20 -5.21 -25.39
N THR A 180 15.67 -5.72 -26.51
CA THR A 180 14.29 -5.45 -26.94
C THR A 180 13.25 -5.81 -25.88
N PHE A 181 13.45 -6.90 -25.13
CA PHE A 181 12.51 -7.32 -24.09
C PHE A 181 12.44 -6.30 -22.94
N ASP A 182 13.60 -5.83 -22.46
CA ASP A 182 13.69 -4.77 -21.46
C ASP A 182 12.96 -3.50 -21.92
N ILE A 183 13.12 -3.13 -23.20
CA ILE A 183 12.45 -1.96 -23.80
C ILE A 183 10.94 -2.15 -23.83
N LEU A 184 10.44 -3.33 -24.21
CA LEU A 184 9.00 -3.60 -24.23
C LEU A 184 8.38 -3.49 -22.83
N ILE A 185 9.06 -4.02 -21.80
CA ILE A 185 8.60 -3.93 -20.41
C ILE A 185 8.60 -2.48 -19.94
N ILE A 186 9.69 -1.73 -20.12
CA ILE A 186 9.75 -0.36 -19.61
C ILE A 186 8.78 0.58 -20.35
N GLU A 187 8.54 0.41 -21.64
CA GLU A 187 7.53 1.19 -22.36
C GLU A 187 6.11 0.85 -21.86
N LEU A 188 5.82 -0.42 -21.54
CA LEU A 188 4.56 -0.81 -20.92
C LEU A 188 4.40 -0.19 -19.53
N LEU A 189 5.43 -0.26 -18.68
CA LEU A 189 5.43 0.38 -17.36
C LEU A 189 5.27 1.91 -17.46
N ASN A 190 5.86 2.56 -18.48
CA ASN A 190 5.63 3.98 -18.73
C ASN A 190 4.19 4.31 -19.10
N CYS A 191 3.42 3.38 -19.68
CA CYS A 191 1.99 3.58 -19.91
C CYS A 191 1.21 3.53 -18.59
N VAL A 192 1.50 2.55 -17.74
CA VAL A 192 0.81 2.34 -16.45
C VAL A 192 1.16 3.44 -15.44
N PHE A 193 2.44 3.79 -15.35
CA PHE A 193 3.00 4.75 -14.42
C PHE A 193 3.36 6.06 -15.12
N TRP A 194 2.54 6.49 -16.08
CA TRP A 194 2.80 7.67 -16.91
C TRP A 194 3.00 8.95 -16.08
N PHE A 195 2.40 9.04 -14.90
CA PHE A 195 2.55 10.18 -13.99
C PHE A 195 3.87 10.15 -13.20
N ASN A 196 4.56 9.01 -13.12
CA ASN A 196 5.74 8.84 -12.28
C ASN A 196 7.02 9.18 -13.06
N PRO A 197 7.69 10.31 -12.77
CA PRO A 197 8.85 10.77 -13.54
C PRO A 197 10.06 9.84 -13.40
N PHE A 198 10.15 9.04 -12.33
CA PHE A 198 11.27 8.14 -12.14
C PHE A 198 11.24 6.98 -13.13
N VAL A 199 10.07 6.50 -13.57
CA VAL A 199 9.98 5.46 -14.61
C VAL A 199 10.56 5.98 -15.94
N TRP A 200 10.36 7.27 -16.24
CA TRP A 200 10.98 7.93 -17.40
C TRP A 200 12.51 8.00 -17.27
N LEU A 201 13.01 8.28 -16.07
CA LEU A 201 14.45 8.30 -15.80
C LEU A 201 15.09 6.91 -15.88
N TYR A 202 14.42 5.87 -15.36
CA TYR A 202 14.83 4.48 -15.51
C TYR A 202 14.88 4.08 -16.99
N ARG A 203 13.85 4.41 -17.78
CA ARG A 203 13.86 4.20 -19.24
C ARG A 203 15.11 4.77 -19.90
N ARG A 204 15.47 6.01 -19.56
CA ARG A 204 16.66 6.65 -20.12
C ARG A 204 17.94 5.92 -19.72
N GLN A 205 18.09 5.54 -18.45
CA GLN A 205 19.30 4.89 -17.95
C GLN A 205 19.44 3.43 -18.40
N ILE A 206 18.34 2.69 -18.56
CA ILE A 206 18.36 1.33 -19.10
C ILE A 206 18.86 1.34 -20.55
N ARG A 207 18.31 2.24 -21.39
CA ARG A 207 18.75 2.41 -22.79
C ARG A 207 20.24 2.79 -22.87
N GLU A 208 20.66 3.78 -22.09
CA GLU A 208 22.07 4.19 -22.03
C GLU A 208 22.99 3.05 -21.59
N ASN A 209 22.57 2.24 -20.61
CA ASN A 209 23.33 1.08 -20.17
C ASN A 209 23.36 -0.04 -21.23
N HIS A 210 22.30 -0.22 -22.04
CA HIS A 210 22.31 -1.15 -23.19
C HIS A 210 23.38 -0.77 -24.21
N GLU A 211 23.47 0.53 -24.55
CA GLU A 211 24.51 1.05 -25.45
C GLU A 211 25.90 0.76 -24.90
N PHE A 212 26.13 0.96 -23.59
CA PHE A 212 27.42 0.66 -22.96
C PHE A 212 27.77 -0.83 -22.98
N ILE A 213 26.79 -1.72 -22.81
CA ILE A 213 27.01 -3.17 -22.93
C ILE A 213 27.42 -3.52 -24.36
N ALA A 214 26.71 -2.99 -25.34
CA ALA A 214 27.00 -3.24 -26.75
C ALA A 214 28.37 -2.69 -27.14
N ASP A 215 28.68 -1.44 -26.76
CA ASP A 215 29.98 -0.82 -27.01
C ASP A 215 31.14 -1.61 -26.37
N ASP A 216 31.03 -2.00 -25.09
CA ASP A 216 32.07 -2.76 -24.40
C ASP A 216 32.27 -4.16 -25.03
N GLN A 217 31.21 -4.82 -25.49
CA GLN A 217 31.31 -6.13 -26.15
C GLN A 217 31.88 -6.04 -27.58
N VAL A 218 31.64 -4.96 -28.34
CA VAL A 218 32.30 -4.74 -29.62
C VAL A 218 33.81 -4.59 -29.42
N ILE A 219 34.27 -3.79 -28.46
CA ILE A 219 35.70 -3.65 -28.18
C ILE A 219 36.32 -4.96 -27.69
N GLN A 220 35.63 -5.72 -26.83
CA GLN A 220 36.11 -7.03 -26.37
C GLN A 220 36.28 -8.05 -27.49
N SER A 221 35.61 -7.87 -28.64
CA SER A 221 35.79 -8.74 -29.80
C SER A 221 37.06 -8.45 -30.62
N GLY A 222 37.84 -7.42 -30.26
CA GLY A 222 39.10 -7.06 -30.90
C GLY A 222 39.00 -5.88 -31.87
N VAL A 223 37.87 -5.16 -31.94
CA VAL A 223 37.76 -3.93 -32.74
C VAL A 223 38.51 -2.80 -32.04
N ASP A 224 39.35 -2.08 -32.79
CA ASP A 224 40.07 -0.91 -32.30
C ASP A 224 39.10 0.21 -31.85
N ILE A 225 39.41 0.81 -30.69
CA ILE A 225 38.57 1.82 -30.05
C ILE A 225 38.43 3.06 -30.93
N THR A 226 39.49 3.49 -31.63
CA THR A 226 39.47 4.70 -32.47
C THR A 226 38.59 4.47 -33.69
N THR A 227 38.77 3.33 -34.36
CA THR A 227 37.96 2.91 -35.50
C THR A 227 36.48 2.80 -35.15
N TYR A 228 36.19 2.20 -33.99
CA TYR A 228 34.81 2.09 -33.51
C TYR A 228 34.22 3.43 -33.07
N SER A 229 35.00 4.30 -32.42
CA SER A 229 34.57 5.66 -32.05
C SER A 229 34.13 6.47 -33.28
N ASN A 230 34.88 6.36 -34.39
CA ASN A 230 34.51 7.00 -35.65
C ASN A 230 33.20 6.44 -36.23
N THR A 231 32.95 5.14 -36.06
CA THR A 231 31.67 4.50 -36.45
C THR A 231 30.50 5.10 -35.66
N ILE A 232 30.66 5.28 -34.33
CA ILE A 232 29.64 5.90 -33.47
C ILE A 232 29.38 7.36 -33.85
N ILE A 233 30.44 8.11 -34.17
CA ILE A 233 30.31 9.51 -34.59
C ILE A 233 29.60 9.59 -35.94
N TYR A 234 30.00 8.76 -36.90
CA TYR A 234 29.43 8.76 -38.25
C TYR A 234 27.95 8.38 -38.26
N SER A 235 27.55 7.37 -37.47
CA SER A 235 26.13 7.02 -37.34
C SER A 235 25.32 8.20 -36.79
N GLY A 236 25.86 8.91 -35.80
CA GLY A 236 25.20 10.04 -35.15
C GLY A 236 25.06 11.34 -35.96
N ASN A 237 25.83 11.54 -37.05
CA ASN A 237 26.04 12.87 -37.65
C ASN A 237 25.44 13.07 -39.06
N ASN A 238 24.65 12.12 -39.57
CA ASN A 238 24.25 12.15 -40.99
C ASN A 238 23.23 13.22 -41.40
N TYR A 239 22.65 14.01 -40.48
CA TYR A 239 21.95 15.25 -40.80
C TYR A 239 22.10 16.25 -39.65
N GLY A 240 22.62 17.46 -39.95
CA GLY A 240 22.94 18.49 -38.95
C GLY A 240 21.75 18.93 -38.09
N PRO A 241 21.99 19.52 -36.91
CA PRO A 241 20.91 20.02 -36.07
C PRO A 241 20.10 21.08 -36.82
N MET A 242 18.79 20.90 -36.90
CA MET A 242 17.87 21.95 -37.34
C MET A 242 18.03 23.18 -36.44
N PRO A 243 18.04 24.41 -36.98
CA PRO A 243 18.00 25.63 -36.16
C PRO A 243 16.82 25.56 -35.16
N PHE A 244 17.03 26.01 -33.92
CA PHE A 244 16.11 25.89 -32.77
C PHE A 244 15.98 24.51 -32.10
N THR A 245 16.78 23.51 -32.49
CA THR A 245 16.81 22.20 -31.80
C THR A 245 18.05 22.07 -30.90
N SER A 246 17.86 21.75 -29.62
CA SER A 246 18.95 21.25 -28.78
C SER A 246 19.22 19.81 -29.20
N GLY A 247 20.37 19.54 -29.83
CA GLY A 247 20.65 18.22 -30.41
C GLY A 247 20.78 17.13 -29.34
N PHE A 248 19.65 16.50 -28.98
CA PHE A 248 19.56 15.44 -27.98
C PHE A 248 20.50 14.25 -28.28
N ASN A 249 20.81 13.97 -29.54
CA ASN A 249 21.73 12.90 -29.94
C ASN A 249 23.19 13.15 -29.51
N PHE A 250 23.66 14.40 -29.48
CA PHE A 250 25.05 14.70 -29.14
C PHE A 250 25.39 14.35 -27.69
N ASN A 251 24.45 14.54 -26.75
CA ASN A 251 24.66 14.19 -25.35
C ASN A 251 24.82 12.67 -25.17
N HIS A 252 24.07 11.86 -25.91
CA HIS A 252 24.18 10.40 -25.83
C HIS A 252 25.46 9.87 -26.48
N ILE A 253 25.83 10.38 -27.65
CA ILE A 253 27.10 10.05 -28.32
C ILE A 253 28.29 10.41 -27.41
N LYS A 254 28.28 11.61 -26.83
CA LYS A 254 29.31 12.07 -25.90
C LYS A 254 29.45 11.12 -24.70
N THR A 255 28.36 10.74 -24.05
CA THR A 255 28.44 9.84 -22.88
C THR A 255 28.97 8.45 -23.27
N ARG A 256 28.55 7.91 -24.42
CA ARG A 256 29.09 6.65 -24.96
C ARG A 256 30.59 6.74 -25.21
N LEU A 257 31.08 7.79 -25.86
CA LEU A 257 32.52 7.99 -26.12
C LEU A 257 33.33 8.16 -24.82
N ILE A 258 32.83 8.93 -23.85
CA ILE A 258 33.47 9.07 -22.54
C ILE A 258 33.58 7.71 -21.86
N MET A 259 32.48 6.96 -21.82
CA MET A 259 32.47 5.62 -21.21
C MET A 259 33.37 4.65 -21.98
N LEU A 260 33.43 4.72 -23.30
CA LEU A 260 34.28 3.85 -24.12
C LEU A 260 35.76 3.99 -23.72
N HIS A 261 36.25 5.24 -23.66
CA HIS A 261 37.66 5.57 -23.37
C HIS A 261 38.02 5.54 -21.88
N GLN A 262 37.04 5.53 -20.97
CA GLN A 262 37.31 5.50 -19.53
C GLN A 262 37.95 4.17 -19.07
N SER A 263 38.94 4.22 -18.17
CA SER A 263 39.52 3.02 -17.57
C SER A 263 38.57 2.35 -16.56
N LYS A 264 38.66 1.02 -16.43
CA LYS A 264 37.90 0.28 -15.41
C LYS A 264 38.46 0.64 -14.02
N SER A 265 37.59 1.00 -13.09
CA SER A 265 37.95 1.13 -11.68
C SER A 265 38.44 -0.21 -11.11
N SER A 266 39.23 -0.16 -10.03
CA SER A 266 39.72 -1.38 -9.37
C SER A 266 38.55 -2.29 -8.96
N VAL A 267 38.79 -3.60 -9.00
CA VAL A 267 37.78 -4.61 -8.68
C VAL A 267 37.18 -4.34 -7.30
N LEU A 268 38.02 -4.06 -6.29
CA LEU A 268 37.59 -3.73 -4.93
C LEU A 268 36.64 -2.52 -4.87
N LYS A 269 36.96 -1.42 -5.56
CA LYS A 269 36.09 -0.22 -5.57
C LYS A 269 34.73 -0.52 -6.19
N ARG A 270 34.70 -1.34 -7.25
CA ARG A 270 33.46 -1.73 -7.93
C ARG A 270 32.62 -2.64 -7.05
N THR A 271 33.21 -3.66 -6.43
CA THR A 271 32.48 -4.60 -5.57
C THR A 271 31.91 -3.92 -4.33
N VAL A 272 32.67 -3.05 -3.67
CA VAL A 272 32.19 -2.28 -2.51
C VAL A 272 31.01 -1.39 -2.89
N LYS A 273 31.08 -0.66 -4.01
CA LYS A 273 29.96 0.16 -4.49
C LYS A 273 28.71 -0.66 -4.84
N SER A 274 28.89 -1.82 -5.47
CA SER A 274 27.79 -2.75 -5.76
C SER A 274 27.13 -3.28 -4.48
N LEU A 275 27.93 -3.65 -3.47
CA LEU A 275 27.43 -4.08 -2.16
C LEU A 275 26.66 -2.97 -1.45
N ILE A 276 27.21 -1.75 -1.39
CA ILE A 276 26.52 -0.59 -0.80
C ILE A 276 25.18 -0.35 -1.52
N ALA A 277 25.18 -0.37 -2.85
CA ALA A 277 23.95 -0.18 -3.61
C ALA A 277 22.89 -1.25 -3.30
N LEU A 278 23.30 -2.52 -3.19
CA LEU A 278 22.39 -3.62 -2.86
C LEU A 278 21.84 -3.50 -1.43
N THR A 279 22.69 -3.19 -0.45
CA THR A 279 22.29 -3.00 0.95
C THR A 279 21.33 -1.82 1.11
N LEU A 280 21.64 -0.67 0.50
CA LEU A 280 20.76 0.50 0.54
C LEU A 280 19.43 0.22 -0.16
N PHE A 281 19.45 -0.46 -1.30
CA PHE A 281 18.23 -0.85 -1.99
C PHE A 281 17.38 -1.81 -1.15
N ALA A 282 18.01 -2.81 -0.50
CA ALA A 282 17.30 -3.73 0.38
C ALA A 282 16.62 -3.00 1.54
N ALA A 283 17.30 -2.01 2.15
CA ALA A 283 16.71 -1.17 3.20
C ALA A 283 15.54 -0.31 2.68
N ILE A 284 15.67 0.30 1.49
CA ILE A 284 14.56 1.05 0.87
C ILE A 284 13.37 0.13 0.59
N PHE A 285 13.63 -1.06 0.06
CA PHE A 285 12.60 -2.05 -0.25
C PHE A 285 11.87 -2.49 1.01
N THR A 286 12.58 -2.85 2.09
CA THR A 286 11.95 -3.25 3.34
C THR A 286 11.12 -2.11 3.92
N LEU A 287 11.68 -0.90 4.05
CA LEU A 287 10.96 0.30 4.54
C LEU A 287 9.71 0.62 3.71
N SER A 288 9.76 0.43 2.39
CA SER A 288 8.60 0.65 1.50
C SER A 288 7.56 -0.47 1.55
N SER A 289 7.94 -1.64 2.09
CA SER A 289 7.11 -2.84 2.22
C SER A 289 6.62 -3.06 3.65
N PHE A 290 6.94 -2.13 4.58
CA PHE A 290 6.45 -2.18 5.95
C PHE A 290 4.96 -1.91 5.98
N LYS A 291 4.25 -2.77 6.70
CA LYS A 291 2.84 -2.59 7.00
C LYS A 291 2.71 -1.55 8.11
N ASP A 292 1.94 -0.49 7.86
CA ASP A 292 1.41 0.31 8.97
C ASP A 292 0.57 -0.63 9.84
N SER A 293 1.04 -0.91 11.05
CA SER A 293 0.29 -1.67 12.04
C SER A 293 -1.04 -0.95 12.24
N LYS A 294 -2.16 -1.57 11.83
CA LYS A 294 -3.49 -1.03 12.13
C LYS A 294 -3.56 -0.72 13.63
N PRO A 295 -3.96 0.49 14.04
CA PRO A 295 -3.98 0.84 15.46
C PRO A 295 -4.79 -0.20 16.25
N GLN A 296 -4.33 -0.47 17.47
CA GLN A 296 -5.02 -1.37 18.39
C GLN A 296 -6.37 -0.74 18.74
N LEU A 297 -7.46 -1.51 18.67
CA LEU A 297 -8.78 -1.02 19.07
C LEU A 297 -8.87 -1.07 20.61
N VAL A 298 -9.05 0.06 21.27
CA VAL A 298 -9.25 0.14 22.72
C VAL A 298 -10.74 0.13 23.02
N VAL A 299 -11.19 -0.87 23.78
CA VAL A 299 -12.61 -1.06 24.14
C VAL A 299 -12.74 -1.05 25.65
N VAL A 300 -13.63 -0.21 26.17
CA VAL A 300 -14.04 -0.31 27.58
C VAL A 300 -15.30 -1.15 27.67
N VAL A 301 -15.28 -2.17 28.53
CA VAL A 301 -16.43 -3.01 28.83
C VAL A 301 -16.95 -2.64 30.21
N ASP A 302 -18.20 -2.20 30.25
CA ASP A 302 -18.88 -1.83 31.47
C ASP A 302 -19.80 -2.97 31.92
N ALA A 303 -19.45 -3.65 33.01
CA ALA A 303 -20.32 -4.66 33.61
C ALA A 303 -21.40 -3.96 34.46
N GLY A 304 -22.65 -3.95 33.97
CA GLY A 304 -23.78 -3.29 34.63
C GLY A 304 -23.96 -3.68 36.10
N HIS A 305 -24.55 -2.78 36.88
CA HIS A 305 -24.81 -2.97 38.32
C HIS A 305 -23.54 -3.26 39.15
N GLY A 306 -23.69 -3.76 40.37
CA GLY A 306 -22.57 -4.15 41.24
C GLY A 306 -22.78 -3.78 42.71
N GLY A 307 -22.17 -4.56 43.59
CA GLY A 307 -22.26 -4.41 45.03
C GLY A 307 -23.71 -4.52 45.51
N THR A 308 -24.25 -3.43 46.06
CA THR A 308 -25.63 -3.40 46.59
C THR A 308 -26.70 -3.30 45.50
N ASP A 309 -26.35 -2.87 44.29
CA ASP A 309 -27.25 -2.91 43.14
C ASP A 309 -27.11 -4.27 42.46
N SER A 310 -28.11 -5.12 42.61
CA SER A 310 -28.09 -6.48 42.04
C SER A 310 -28.63 -6.56 40.62
N GLY A 311 -29.20 -5.46 40.10
CA GLY A 311 -29.99 -5.50 38.88
C GLY A 311 -31.16 -6.49 38.98
N ASN A 312 -31.51 -7.12 37.86
CA ASN A 312 -32.56 -8.13 37.83
C ASN A 312 -32.05 -9.49 38.33
N LEU A 313 -32.35 -9.84 39.59
CA LEU A 313 -31.97 -11.10 40.23
C LEU A 313 -30.45 -11.28 40.41
N ILE A 314 -29.81 -11.89 39.41
CA ILE A 314 -28.39 -12.30 39.40
C ILE A 314 -27.62 -11.60 38.27
N GLU A 315 -28.22 -10.58 37.66
CA GLU A 315 -27.69 -9.85 36.52
C GLU A 315 -26.25 -9.39 36.75
N LYS A 316 -25.98 -8.75 37.90
CA LYS A 316 -24.64 -8.22 38.24
C LYS A 316 -23.52 -9.27 38.16
N ASP A 317 -23.83 -10.51 38.51
CA ASP A 317 -22.87 -11.62 38.55
C ASP A 317 -22.66 -12.18 37.14
N VAL A 318 -23.74 -12.33 36.38
CA VAL A 318 -23.72 -12.80 34.99
C VAL A 318 -22.91 -11.86 34.11
N VAL A 319 -23.19 -10.55 34.15
CA VAL A 319 -22.53 -9.58 33.26
C VAL A 319 -21.06 -9.38 33.65
N LEU A 320 -20.73 -9.48 34.95
CA LEU A 320 -19.35 -9.47 35.42
C LEU A 320 -18.56 -10.69 34.90
N GLN A 321 -19.15 -11.89 34.96
CA GLN A 321 -18.48 -13.10 34.48
C GLN A 321 -18.23 -13.06 32.97
N ILE A 322 -19.19 -12.56 32.19
CA ILE A 322 -19.04 -12.40 30.74
C ILE A 322 -18.00 -11.31 30.41
N SER A 323 -18.01 -10.19 31.15
CA SER A 323 -17.01 -9.12 31.02
C SER A 323 -15.59 -9.65 31.22
N ASN A 324 -15.34 -10.36 32.33
CA ASN A 324 -14.03 -10.91 32.66
C ASN A 324 -13.54 -11.92 31.60
N ARG A 325 -14.45 -12.75 31.07
CA ARG A 325 -14.12 -13.67 29.97
C ARG A 325 -13.79 -12.92 28.68
N LEU A 326 -14.54 -11.89 28.34
CA LEU A 326 -14.26 -11.05 27.17
C LEU A 326 -12.90 -10.37 27.31
N ALA A 327 -12.57 -9.83 28.50
CA ALA A 327 -11.28 -9.21 28.77
C ALA A 327 -10.10 -10.18 28.60
N ALA A 328 -10.30 -11.48 28.89
CA ALA A 328 -9.29 -12.51 28.67
C ALA A 328 -8.91 -12.71 27.18
N TYR A 329 -9.74 -12.24 26.22
CA TYR A 329 -9.41 -12.24 24.79
C TYR A 329 -8.56 -11.04 24.34
N SER A 330 -8.25 -10.09 25.23
CA SER A 330 -7.44 -8.92 24.90
C SER A 330 -6.07 -9.32 24.31
N ASP A 331 -5.67 -8.71 23.19
CA ASP A 331 -4.44 -9.04 22.45
C ASP A 331 -3.85 -7.81 21.73
N GLN A 332 -2.88 -8.02 20.85
CA GLN A 332 -2.25 -6.94 20.07
C GLN A 332 -3.22 -6.22 19.12
N LYS A 333 -4.40 -6.80 18.85
CA LYS A 333 -5.40 -6.24 17.93
C LYS A 333 -6.42 -5.40 18.69
N ILE A 334 -6.86 -5.87 19.85
CA ILE A 334 -7.92 -5.25 20.65
C ILE A 334 -7.49 -5.24 22.12
N LYS A 335 -7.41 -4.06 22.73
CA LYS A 335 -7.21 -3.88 24.18
C LYS A 335 -8.56 -3.75 24.85
N ILE A 336 -8.86 -4.64 25.79
CA ILE A 336 -10.14 -4.63 26.52
C ILE A 336 -9.88 -4.20 27.95
N ILE A 337 -10.61 -3.18 28.42
CA ILE A 337 -10.47 -2.59 29.74
C ILE A 337 -11.83 -2.63 30.44
N GLU A 338 -11.90 -3.13 31.65
CA GLU A 338 -13.17 -3.29 32.37
C GLU A 338 -13.42 -2.12 33.32
N THR A 339 -14.68 -1.72 33.52
CA THR A 339 -15.03 -0.72 34.55
C THR A 339 -14.92 -1.28 35.97
N ARG A 340 -15.11 -2.60 36.14
CA ARG A 340 -14.89 -3.38 37.37
C ARG A 340 -14.50 -4.81 37.04
N THR A 341 -13.67 -5.44 37.88
CA THR A 341 -13.23 -6.85 37.73
C THR A 341 -13.77 -7.77 38.84
N ASN A 342 -14.39 -7.19 39.86
CA ASN A 342 -15.02 -7.85 41.01
C ASN A 342 -16.44 -7.27 41.27
N ASP A 343 -17.15 -7.85 42.23
CA ASP A 343 -18.46 -7.35 42.65
C ASP A 343 -18.32 -6.16 43.60
N GLU A 344 -18.36 -4.95 43.05
CA GLU A 344 -18.27 -3.69 43.78
C GLU A 344 -19.31 -2.68 43.31
N SER A 345 -19.74 -1.80 44.22
CA SER A 345 -20.66 -0.72 43.88
C SER A 345 -19.89 0.39 43.15
N LEU A 346 -20.28 0.70 41.91
CA LEU A 346 -19.76 1.82 41.13
C LEU A 346 -20.89 2.73 40.65
N ASN A 347 -20.80 4.01 40.97
CA ASN A 347 -21.77 5.01 40.52
C ASN A 347 -21.64 5.25 39.01
N LEU A 348 -22.76 5.54 38.34
CA LEU A 348 -22.81 5.86 36.91
C LEU A 348 -21.89 7.03 36.53
N SER A 349 -21.76 8.05 37.39
CA SER A 349 -20.82 9.16 37.17
C SER A 349 -19.35 8.74 37.21
N GLU A 350 -19.01 7.79 38.08
CA GLU A 350 -17.64 7.26 38.21
C GLU A 350 -17.28 6.41 36.99
N ARG A 351 -18.22 5.57 36.52
CA ARG A 351 -18.07 4.80 35.28
C ARG A 351 -17.79 5.70 34.08
N VAL A 352 -18.60 6.75 33.90
CA VAL A 352 -18.42 7.71 32.80
C VAL A 352 -17.09 8.45 32.92
N ARG A 353 -16.72 8.89 34.13
CA ARG A 353 -15.44 9.57 34.36
C ARG A 353 -14.27 8.67 33.98
N PHE A 354 -14.28 7.41 34.42
CA PHE A 354 -13.26 6.43 34.07
C PHE A 354 -13.20 6.20 32.56
N ILE A 355 -14.34 5.96 31.91
CA ILE A 355 -14.44 5.76 30.46
C ILE A 355 -13.82 6.94 29.69
N ASN A 356 -14.21 8.17 30.02
CA ASN A 356 -13.71 9.36 29.32
C ASN A 356 -12.21 9.59 29.59
N GLN A 357 -11.71 9.22 30.78
CA GLN A 357 -10.28 9.25 31.08
C GLN A 357 -9.47 8.24 30.27
N VAL A 358 -10.02 7.03 30.03
CA VAL A 358 -9.41 6.03 29.16
C VAL A 358 -9.42 6.46 27.69
N ASN A 359 -10.41 7.26 27.29
CA ASN A 359 -10.64 7.71 25.92
C ASN A 359 -10.65 6.54 24.90
N PRO A 360 -11.53 5.53 25.07
CA PRO A 360 -11.55 4.35 24.22
C PRO A 360 -12.14 4.61 22.84
N ASP A 361 -11.91 3.68 21.92
CA ASP A 361 -12.52 3.69 20.60
C ASP A 361 -14.00 3.25 20.61
N LEU A 362 -14.41 2.52 21.64
CA LEU A 362 -15.76 2.00 21.86
C LEU A 362 -15.98 1.68 23.34
N VAL A 363 -17.21 1.93 23.81
CA VAL A 363 -17.73 1.41 25.08
C VAL A 363 -18.84 0.39 24.82
N ILE A 364 -18.78 -0.74 25.53
CA ILE A 364 -19.86 -1.73 25.57
C ILE A 364 -20.32 -1.87 27.02
N SER A 365 -21.54 -1.46 27.34
CA SER A 365 -22.16 -1.70 28.64
C SER A 365 -23.01 -2.96 28.58
N LEU A 366 -22.67 -3.99 29.36
CA LEU A 366 -23.30 -5.30 29.35
C LEU A 366 -24.38 -5.40 30.42
N HIS A 367 -25.58 -5.81 29.99
CA HIS A 367 -26.77 -5.98 30.81
C HIS A 367 -27.53 -7.27 30.46
N SER A 368 -28.48 -7.64 31.32
CA SER A 368 -29.48 -8.68 31.00
C SER A 368 -30.88 -8.18 31.31
N ASN A 369 -31.79 -8.39 30.36
CA ASN A 369 -33.11 -7.79 30.41
C ASN A 369 -34.08 -8.64 31.26
N ALA A 370 -35.23 -8.07 31.60
CA ALA A 370 -36.31 -8.76 32.28
C ALA A 370 -37.67 -8.28 31.74
N HIS A 371 -38.64 -9.19 31.65
CA HIS A 371 -39.98 -8.89 31.14
C HIS A 371 -41.05 -9.65 31.94
N GLN A 372 -42.25 -9.08 32.06
CA GLN A 372 -43.36 -9.73 32.78
C GLN A 372 -43.84 -11.01 32.09
N ASP A 373 -43.87 -11.00 30.75
CA ASP A 373 -44.08 -12.20 29.94
C ASP A 373 -42.75 -12.95 29.75
N SER A 374 -42.64 -14.13 30.36
CA SER A 374 -41.46 -15.00 30.32
C SER A 374 -41.20 -15.64 28.95
N ASN A 375 -42.11 -15.49 27.98
CA ASN A 375 -41.89 -15.96 26.61
C ASN A 375 -41.00 -15.01 25.78
N ILE A 376 -40.76 -13.79 26.26
CA ILE A 376 -39.89 -12.82 25.59
C ILE A 376 -38.43 -13.22 25.74
N SER A 377 -37.71 -13.31 24.62
CA SER A 377 -36.30 -13.66 24.55
C SER A 377 -35.56 -12.88 23.47
N GLY A 378 -34.23 -12.98 23.45
CA GLY A 378 -33.36 -12.43 22.42
C GLY A 378 -32.50 -11.26 22.90
N VAL A 379 -31.77 -10.67 21.95
CA VAL A 379 -30.70 -9.69 22.22
C VAL A 379 -31.18 -8.29 21.81
N GLU A 380 -30.93 -7.29 22.65
CA GLU A 380 -31.28 -5.90 22.35
C GLU A 380 -30.07 -4.98 22.53
N GLY A 381 -29.80 -4.15 21.52
CA GLY A 381 -28.75 -3.15 21.54
C GLY A 381 -29.34 -1.75 21.64
N PHE A 382 -28.74 -0.90 22.46
CA PHE A 382 -29.18 0.47 22.69
C PHE A 382 -28.04 1.45 22.39
N TYR A 383 -28.38 2.54 21.72
CA TYR A 383 -27.48 3.67 21.49
C TYR A 383 -28.21 5.01 21.70
N TYR A 384 -27.45 6.09 21.83
CA TYR A 384 -27.99 7.45 21.95
C TYR A 384 -27.88 8.19 20.62
N ASP A 385 -29.02 8.57 20.04
CA ASP A 385 -29.13 9.19 18.72
C ASP A 385 -28.70 10.67 18.69
N LYS A 386 -28.67 11.34 19.85
CA LYS A 386 -28.17 12.72 19.94
C LYS A 386 -26.68 12.83 20.28
N SER A 387 -25.96 11.71 20.29
CA SER A 387 -24.49 11.69 20.45
C SER A 387 -23.81 12.12 19.15
N ASN A 388 -22.65 12.79 19.26
CA ASN A 388 -21.75 13.04 18.11
C ASN A 388 -21.29 11.74 17.42
N TYR A 389 -21.42 10.60 18.09
CA TYR A 389 -21.02 9.28 17.60
C TYR A 389 -22.19 8.40 17.14
N GLN A 390 -23.39 8.97 16.92
CA GLN A 390 -24.62 8.20 16.65
C GLN A 390 -24.49 7.17 15.52
N GLU A 391 -23.85 7.50 14.39
CA GLU A 391 -23.73 6.59 13.24
C GLU A 391 -22.84 5.39 13.56
N SER A 392 -21.71 5.64 14.21
CA SER A 392 -20.79 4.58 14.67
C SER A 392 -21.46 3.70 15.73
N SER A 393 -22.11 4.30 16.74
CA SER A 393 -22.82 3.55 17.78
C SER A 393 -23.96 2.70 17.21
N TYR A 394 -24.74 3.22 16.25
CA TYR A 394 -25.75 2.45 15.53
C TYR A 394 -25.12 1.27 14.77
N THR A 395 -24.04 1.53 14.02
CA THR A 395 -23.35 0.49 13.24
C THR A 395 -22.77 -0.61 14.14
N TYR A 396 -22.12 -0.22 15.24
CA TYR A 396 -21.51 -1.15 16.18
C TYR A 396 -22.54 -1.96 16.95
N SER A 397 -23.65 -1.33 17.36
CA SER A 397 -24.77 -2.05 18.00
C SER A 397 -25.36 -3.10 17.09
N LYS A 398 -25.53 -2.80 15.79
CA LYS A 398 -25.97 -3.79 14.79
C LYS A 398 -25.05 -4.99 14.71
N ILE A 399 -23.73 -4.77 14.60
CA ILE A 399 -22.73 -5.85 14.52
C ILE A 399 -22.75 -6.72 15.78
N LEU A 400 -22.79 -6.09 16.96
CA LEU A 400 -22.82 -6.78 18.25
C LEU A 400 -24.08 -7.63 18.39
N VAL A 401 -25.26 -7.07 18.10
CA VAL A 401 -26.54 -7.79 18.20
C VAL A 401 -26.60 -8.95 17.19
N GLU A 402 -26.29 -8.71 15.91
CA GLU A 402 -26.36 -9.74 14.87
C GLU A 402 -25.47 -10.95 15.17
N ASN A 403 -24.27 -10.73 15.70
CA ASN A 403 -23.36 -11.81 16.05
C ASN A 403 -23.85 -12.62 17.27
N GLN A 404 -24.56 -11.99 18.21
CA GLN A 404 -25.09 -12.69 19.39
C GLN A 404 -26.34 -13.51 19.12
N LEU A 405 -27.05 -13.30 18.00
CA LEU A 405 -28.19 -14.13 17.62
C LEU A 405 -27.80 -15.61 17.38
N ASN A 406 -26.52 -15.90 17.16
CA ASN A 406 -26.02 -17.27 17.08
C ASN A 406 -26.03 -18.01 18.44
N GLN A 407 -26.01 -17.27 19.55
CA GLN A 407 -26.01 -17.82 20.91
C GLN A 407 -27.41 -17.85 21.52
N PHE A 408 -28.23 -16.85 21.19
CA PHE A 408 -29.58 -16.67 21.71
C PHE A 408 -30.65 -17.05 20.66
N SER A 409 -31.84 -16.46 20.75
CA SER A 409 -32.89 -16.61 19.74
C SER A 409 -32.62 -15.76 18.49
N ASN A 410 -33.36 -16.00 17.41
CA ASN A 410 -33.28 -15.19 16.17
C ASN A 410 -33.88 -13.77 16.33
N ARG A 411 -34.20 -13.32 17.54
CA ARG A 411 -34.74 -11.99 17.79
C ARG A 411 -33.63 -11.02 18.22
N GLY A 412 -33.28 -10.11 17.33
CA GLY A 412 -32.39 -8.97 17.59
C GLY A 412 -33.10 -7.65 17.39
N LYS A 413 -32.92 -6.68 18.29
CA LYS A 413 -33.42 -5.31 18.12
C LYS A 413 -32.36 -4.27 18.40
N ILE A 414 -32.40 -3.18 17.65
CA ILE A 414 -31.62 -1.97 17.91
C ILE A 414 -32.59 -0.86 18.29
N ASN A 415 -32.36 -0.25 19.44
CA ASN A 415 -33.23 0.74 20.05
C ASN A 415 -32.46 2.02 20.35
N VAL A 416 -33.19 3.14 20.43
CA VAL A 416 -32.66 4.41 20.92
C VAL A 416 -33.03 4.56 22.39
N ALA A 417 -32.05 4.85 23.24
CA ALA A 417 -32.30 5.14 24.65
C ALA A 417 -31.34 6.20 25.21
N GLY A 418 -31.85 7.00 26.15
CA GLY A 418 -31.11 8.06 26.84
C GLY A 418 -30.47 7.60 28.15
N PHE A 419 -29.91 6.39 28.22
CA PHE A 419 -29.24 5.90 29.42
C PHE A 419 -28.04 6.80 29.78
N TYR A 420 -27.79 6.98 31.07
CA TYR A 420 -26.81 7.94 31.56
C TYR A 420 -25.41 7.72 30.96
N ILE A 421 -24.92 6.48 30.90
CA ILE A 421 -23.62 6.16 30.31
C ILE A 421 -23.58 6.56 28.84
N LEU A 422 -24.59 6.15 28.05
CA LEU A 422 -24.64 6.44 26.60
C LEU A 422 -24.68 7.94 26.27
N LYS A 423 -25.25 8.76 27.18
CA LYS A 423 -25.36 10.20 26.99
C LYS A 423 -24.09 10.98 27.29
N ASN A 424 -23.26 10.48 28.20
CA ASN A 424 -22.19 11.27 28.82
C ASN A 424 -20.77 10.78 28.49
N VAL A 425 -20.63 9.72 27.68
CA VAL A 425 -19.33 9.26 27.20
C VAL A 425 -18.92 9.95 25.90
N GLU A 426 -17.63 10.23 25.75
CA GLU A 426 -17.05 10.98 24.62
C GLU A 426 -16.51 10.06 23.52
N CYS A 427 -17.17 8.94 23.29
CA CYS A 427 -16.82 7.94 22.28
C CYS A 427 -18.06 7.18 21.78
N PRO A 428 -17.96 6.36 20.71
CA PRO A 428 -19.03 5.44 20.35
C PRO A 428 -19.39 4.50 21.51
N ALA A 429 -20.69 4.33 21.77
CA ALA A 429 -21.17 3.62 22.96
C ALA A 429 -22.42 2.80 22.66
N VAL A 430 -22.41 1.57 23.15
CA VAL A 430 -23.53 0.62 23.01
C VAL A 430 -23.82 0.02 24.37
N LEU A 431 -25.09 0.01 24.77
CA LEU A 431 -25.57 -0.84 25.86
C LEU A 431 -26.19 -2.09 25.25
N LEU A 432 -25.75 -3.26 25.68
CA LEU A 432 -26.14 -4.55 25.12
C LEU A 432 -26.83 -5.39 26.18
N GLU A 433 -28.12 -5.61 25.96
CA GLU A 433 -28.95 -6.57 26.69
C GLU A 433 -28.77 -7.94 26.04
N LEU A 434 -27.98 -8.82 26.67
CA LEU A 434 -27.59 -10.10 26.07
C LEU A 434 -28.73 -11.12 25.97
N GLY A 435 -29.76 -11.01 26.83
CA GLY A 435 -30.88 -11.95 26.88
C GLY A 435 -31.84 -11.60 28.02
N PHE A 436 -32.99 -12.27 28.11
CA PHE A 436 -33.98 -12.03 29.16
C PHE A 436 -33.83 -13.02 30.32
N ILE A 437 -33.43 -12.57 31.52
CA ILE A 437 -33.24 -13.45 32.70
C ILE A 437 -34.53 -14.12 33.19
N THR A 438 -35.67 -13.60 32.76
CA THR A 438 -37.03 -14.10 33.03
C THR A 438 -37.46 -15.21 32.06
N ASN A 439 -36.74 -15.41 30.95
CA ASN A 439 -36.97 -16.47 30.00
C ASN A 439 -36.06 -17.67 30.31
N ASP A 440 -36.64 -18.86 30.43
CA ASP A 440 -35.87 -20.05 30.86
C ASP A 440 -34.74 -20.43 29.91
N LYS A 441 -34.90 -20.20 28.60
CA LYS A 441 -33.86 -20.52 27.60
C LYS A 441 -32.70 -19.53 27.66
N ASP A 442 -33.02 -18.23 27.65
CA ASP A 442 -32.01 -17.18 27.76
C ASP A 442 -31.28 -17.26 29.10
N LYS A 443 -32.01 -17.50 30.20
CA LYS A 443 -31.42 -17.71 31.53
C LYS A 443 -30.44 -18.88 31.53
N ALA A 444 -30.81 -20.03 30.95
CA ALA A 444 -29.93 -21.20 30.88
C ALA A 444 -28.62 -20.91 30.11
N ILE A 445 -28.69 -20.10 29.05
CA ILE A 445 -27.52 -19.62 28.29
C ILE A 445 -26.69 -18.66 29.16
N LEU A 446 -27.33 -17.64 29.75
CA LEU A 446 -26.67 -16.60 30.56
C LEU A 446 -25.96 -17.15 31.80
N THR A 447 -26.50 -18.19 32.44
CA THR A 447 -25.91 -18.78 33.67
C THR A 447 -24.96 -19.94 33.43
N SER A 448 -24.78 -20.38 32.17
CA SER A 448 -23.94 -21.53 31.84
C SER A 448 -22.52 -21.12 31.51
N ASN A 449 -21.53 -21.73 32.20
CA ASN A 449 -20.11 -21.45 31.96
C ASN A 449 -19.67 -21.62 30.49
N ASN A 450 -20.17 -22.63 29.79
CA ASN A 450 -19.80 -22.89 28.39
C ASN A 450 -20.42 -21.85 27.43
N HIS A 451 -21.65 -21.43 27.71
CA HIS A 451 -22.34 -20.44 26.90
C HIS A 451 -21.79 -19.03 27.15
N GLN A 452 -21.47 -18.66 28.39
CA GLN A 452 -20.77 -17.40 28.68
C GLN A 452 -19.44 -17.28 27.94
N GLU A 453 -18.68 -18.37 27.82
CA GLU A 453 -17.47 -18.39 27.00
C GLU A 453 -17.77 -18.13 25.51
N SER A 454 -18.84 -18.74 25.02
CA SER A 454 -19.28 -18.58 23.63
C SER A 454 -19.79 -17.16 23.35
N ILE A 455 -20.46 -16.53 24.32
CA ILE A 455 -20.86 -15.12 24.27
C ILE A 455 -19.63 -14.21 24.21
N ALA A 456 -18.67 -14.38 25.13
CA ALA A 456 -17.44 -13.60 25.18
C ALA A 456 -16.64 -13.72 23.87
N LYS A 457 -16.49 -14.93 23.34
CA LYS A 457 -15.88 -15.18 22.04
C LYS A 457 -16.62 -14.45 20.91
N SER A 458 -17.95 -14.52 20.88
CA SER A 458 -18.77 -13.83 19.87
C SER A 458 -18.67 -12.29 19.97
N LEU A 459 -18.56 -11.74 21.18
CA LEU A 459 -18.27 -10.32 21.39
C LEU A 459 -16.90 -9.95 20.82
N TYR A 460 -15.86 -10.74 21.10
CA TYR A 460 -14.53 -10.50 20.55
C TYR A 460 -14.50 -10.56 19.01
N GLU A 461 -15.19 -11.53 18.40
CA GLU A 461 -15.35 -11.60 16.94
C GLU A 461 -16.11 -10.39 16.36
N SER A 462 -17.06 -9.83 17.10
CA SER A 462 -17.73 -8.57 16.76
C SER A 462 -16.76 -7.38 16.78
N LEU A 463 -15.91 -7.31 17.80
CA LEU A 463 -14.88 -6.27 17.91
C LEU A 463 -13.85 -6.35 16.77
N LEU A 464 -13.51 -7.55 16.30
CA LEU A 464 -12.65 -7.72 15.11
C LEU A 464 -13.31 -7.14 13.84
N LYS A 465 -14.62 -7.34 13.66
CA LYS A 465 -15.38 -6.74 12.55
C LYS A 465 -15.41 -5.21 12.67
N ILE A 466 -15.62 -4.69 13.88
CA ILE A 466 -15.62 -3.24 14.16
C ILE A 466 -14.24 -2.62 13.86
N ARG A 467 -13.15 -3.25 14.32
CA ARG A 467 -11.78 -2.79 14.02
C ARG A 467 -11.52 -2.70 12.53
N ALA A 468 -12.04 -3.64 11.73
CA ALA A 468 -11.87 -3.61 10.28
C ALA A 468 -12.53 -2.38 9.63
N LEU A 469 -13.70 -1.95 10.14
CA LEU A 469 -14.44 -0.80 9.64
C LEU A 469 -13.75 0.54 9.96
N LYS A 470 -13.18 0.69 11.16
CA LYS A 470 -12.49 1.94 11.57
C LYS A 470 -11.23 2.25 10.73
N THR A 471 -10.75 1.27 9.97
CA THR A 471 -9.50 1.37 9.17
C THR A 471 -9.74 1.59 7.67
N ASN A 472 -10.99 1.67 7.23
CA ASN A 472 -11.38 2.00 5.86
C ASN A 472 -12.00 3.39 5.83
#